data_AF-A0A812PBB1-F1
#
_entry.id   AF-A0A812PBB1-F1
#
_cell.length_a   1.000
_cell.length_b   1.000
_cell.length_c   1.000
_cell.angle_alpha   90.00
_cell.angle_beta   90.00
_cell.angle_gamma   90.00
#
_symmetry.space_group_name_H-M   'P 1'
#
loop_
_entity.id
_entity.type
_entity.pdbx_description
1 polymer ?
#
loop_
_entity_poly.entity_id
_entity_poly.type
_entity_poly.pdbx_seq_one_letter_code
_entity_poly.pdbx_strand_id
1 'polypeptide(L)'
;MRFSRSLTSGRTPKEVRKLADRDLDSDQRNFLFEHWLQANENWNASKLLVTLKNKSGKKKVGLRRWLTKADLLQKYKDEEVVQAIIDAKVNDKELCKTQVRNHPDCPHREDLKQYLCVVDDSEENYEGEEVEHTFEMDNDLDESSSDQSSDEDGQEEDEEEQAKQPTGGDDGEDKPLNAKEMKGKARKAVDKATDKLQAVRKCQDVESGDKLLKAMKDDVEAQVASMPSAVDKLTTTCDKFDKITKEFWNKVNGEDVDKDTDGLLQHMYNKISSGASSIDAAMKDAQAGFQDTQKFFKGKTIKSLMRFKPGNAARDFFKTVKLPLEPTPVKVPVWEYADGEWKQASTTVPVLDIHEILSYVHCELGLQTPPEKVKEYWAHLCSHGVPFATRHPSTHANEPCRHSHIPFSLYGDECQLSADGSEKVTAMFVSLTLFRPKEVRLGHFMVFCMKDEFMVHENLATLSPILKHIAWSSNVAFDGKFPQCGPMGEALSSSKMARAGDFLAHGRAFAACELRGDWKWHERTLRLLHTPTSTCCCLFCGAEASDESPLRYYETGESAGWASTIATTADFLLHK
;
A
#
# COMPACT_ATOMS: atom_id res chain seq x y z
N MET A 1 -33.15 0.07 -28.37
CA MET A 1 -33.24 -0.51 -29.74
C MET A 1 -32.27 0.11 -30.77
N ARG A 2 -32.06 1.44 -30.82
CA ARG A 2 -31.14 2.07 -31.80
C ARG A 2 -29.68 1.62 -31.63
N PHE A 3 -29.23 1.51 -30.38
CA PHE A 3 -27.88 1.05 -30.05
C PHE A 3 -27.56 -0.35 -30.58
N SER A 4 -28.39 -1.36 -30.31
CA SER A 4 -28.14 -2.73 -30.80
C SER A 4 -28.09 -2.83 -32.34
N ARG A 5 -28.89 -2.00 -33.03
CA ARG A 5 -28.84 -1.88 -34.50
C ARG A 5 -27.60 -1.14 -34.98
N SER A 6 -27.05 -0.23 -34.17
CA SER A 6 -25.80 0.45 -34.50
C SER A 6 -24.65 -0.56 -34.50
N LEU A 7 -24.53 -1.44 -33.51
CA LEU A 7 -23.45 -2.45 -33.45
C LEU A 7 -23.37 -3.35 -34.70
N THR A 8 -24.52 -3.74 -35.24
CA THR A 8 -24.63 -4.58 -36.45
C THR A 8 -24.62 -3.81 -37.77
N SER A 9 -24.66 -2.47 -37.72
CA SER A 9 -24.66 -1.61 -38.90
C SER A 9 -23.34 -1.68 -39.66
N GLY A 10 -23.42 -1.65 -40.99
CA GLY A 10 -22.26 -1.48 -41.88
C GLY A 10 -21.45 -0.20 -41.60
N ARG A 11 -22.05 0.79 -40.91
CA ARG A 11 -21.39 2.05 -40.53
C ARG A 11 -20.52 1.95 -39.27
N THR A 12 -20.58 0.83 -38.55
CA THR A 12 -19.80 0.63 -37.32
C THR A 12 -18.37 0.23 -37.65
N PRO A 13 -17.35 0.92 -37.10
CA PRO A 13 -15.95 0.58 -37.28
C PRO A 13 -15.67 -0.88 -36.93
N LYS A 14 -14.71 -1.50 -37.64
CA LYS A 14 -14.40 -2.93 -37.48
C LYS A 14 -13.94 -3.27 -36.06
N GLU A 15 -13.25 -2.34 -35.41
CA GLU A 15 -12.72 -2.45 -34.06
C GLU A 15 -13.86 -2.52 -33.03
N VAL A 16 -14.84 -1.62 -33.15
CA VAL A 16 -16.03 -1.61 -32.28
C VAL A 16 -16.92 -2.82 -32.55
N ARG A 17 -17.03 -3.26 -33.82
CA ARG A 17 -17.79 -4.47 -34.17
C ARG A 17 -17.13 -5.73 -33.58
N LYS A 18 -15.81 -5.90 -33.74
CA LYS A 18 -15.05 -6.98 -33.11
C LYS A 18 -15.24 -7.00 -31.59
N LEU A 19 -15.32 -5.82 -30.99
CA LEU A 19 -15.55 -5.67 -29.55
C LEU A 19 -16.97 -6.09 -29.16
N ALA A 20 -17.97 -5.74 -29.96
CA ALA A 20 -19.38 -6.05 -29.74
C ALA A 20 -19.79 -7.49 -30.08
N ASP A 21 -19.05 -8.16 -30.98
CA ASP A 21 -19.26 -9.56 -31.34
C ASP A 21 -18.77 -10.52 -30.24
N ARG A 22 -18.07 -10.01 -29.21
CA ARG A 22 -17.74 -10.77 -28.01
C ARG A 22 -18.98 -10.98 -27.15
N ASP A 23 -18.97 -12.03 -26.34
CA ASP A 23 -20.04 -12.24 -25.36
C ASP A 23 -19.88 -11.24 -24.20
N LEU A 24 -20.47 -10.05 -24.40
CA LEU A 24 -20.36 -8.94 -23.46
C LEU A 24 -21.42 -9.07 -22.37
N ASP A 25 -20.98 -8.94 -21.12
CA ASP A 25 -21.87 -8.79 -19.96
C ASP A 25 -22.65 -7.46 -20.01
N SER A 26 -23.58 -7.29 -19.06
CA SER A 26 -24.44 -6.09 -19.01
C SER A 26 -23.63 -4.80 -18.84
N ASP A 27 -22.54 -4.83 -18.09
CA ASP A 27 -21.74 -3.64 -17.77
C ASP A 27 -20.87 -3.23 -18.96
N GLN A 28 -20.29 -4.21 -19.66
CA GLN A 28 -19.57 -4.00 -20.91
C GLN A 28 -20.48 -3.46 -22.01
N ARG A 29 -21.74 -3.94 -22.07
CA ARG A 29 -22.75 -3.39 -23.00
C ARG A 29 -23.14 -1.96 -22.64
N ASN A 30 -23.31 -1.66 -21.34
CA ASN A 30 -23.59 -0.31 -20.87
C ASN A 30 -22.43 0.64 -21.18
N PHE A 31 -21.18 0.20 -21.00
CA PHE A 31 -19.99 0.98 -21.36
C PHE A 31 -19.96 1.34 -22.86
N LEU A 32 -20.24 0.38 -23.75
CA LEU A 32 -20.36 0.66 -25.17
C LEU A 32 -21.52 1.63 -25.46
N PHE A 33 -22.65 1.48 -24.78
CA PHE A 33 -23.80 2.35 -24.94
C PHE A 33 -23.51 3.81 -24.56
N GLU A 34 -22.86 4.03 -23.42
CA GLU A 34 -22.43 5.36 -22.96
C GLU A 34 -21.48 6.02 -23.98
N HIS A 35 -20.49 5.28 -24.49
CA HIS A 35 -19.59 5.80 -25.50
C HIS A 35 -20.23 6.05 -26.87
N TRP A 36 -21.30 5.34 -27.19
CA TRP A 36 -22.12 5.61 -28.37
C TRP A 36 -22.95 6.89 -28.21
N LEU A 37 -23.55 7.08 -27.03
CA LEU A 37 -24.31 8.29 -26.70
C LEU A 37 -23.43 9.53 -26.67
N GLN A 38 -22.26 9.46 -26.02
CA GLN A 38 -21.28 10.55 -25.98
C GLN A 38 -20.78 10.95 -27.38
N ALA A 39 -20.79 10.00 -28.32
CA ALA A 39 -20.43 10.23 -29.71
C ALA A 39 -21.61 10.72 -30.58
N ASN A 40 -22.71 11.13 -29.94
CA ASN A 40 -23.96 11.54 -30.59
C ASN A 40 -24.45 10.50 -31.61
N GLU A 41 -24.49 9.23 -31.18
CA GLU A 41 -24.88 8.07 -31.98
C GLU A 41 -23.96 7.74 -33.18
N ASN A 42 -22.77 8.36 -33.28
CA ASN A 42 -21.81 8.15 -34.37
C ASN A 42 -20.48 7.55 -33.88
N TRP A 43 -20.28 6.24 -34.08
CA TRP A 43 -19.07 5.53 -33.66
C TRP A 43 -17.76 6.11 -34.20
N ASN A 44 -17.76 6.75 -35.38
CA ASN A 44 -16.56 7.37 -35.93
C ASN A 44 -16.10 8.61 -35.14
N ALA A 45 -17.01 9.24 -34.40
CA ALA A 45 -16.71 10.35 -33.50
C ALA A 45 -16.43 9.88 -32.06
N SER A 46 -16.53 8.58 -31.77
CA SER A 46 -16.39 8.07 -30.41
C SER A 46 -14.94 8.11 -29.95
N LYS A 47 -14.71 8.66 -28.75
CA LYS A 47 -13.40 8.60 -28.08
C LYS A 47 -12.93 7.17 -27.88
N LEU A 48 -13.87 6.22 -27.70
CA LEU A 48 -13.55 4.80 -27.63
C LEU A 48 -12.85 4.30 -28.89
N LEU A 49 -13.29 4.72 -30.08
CA LEU A 49 -12.64 4.34 -31.34
C LEU A 49 -11.22 4.89 -31.42
N VAL A 50 -11.03 6.14 -30.99
CA VAL A 50 -9.69 6.77 -30.93
C VAL A 50 -8.78 5.98 -29.98
N THR A 51 -9.28 5.58 -28.81
CA THR A 51 -8.54 4.74 -27.86
C THR A 51 -8.23 3.36 -28.44
N LEU A 52 -9.19 2.71 -29.10
CA LEU A 52 -8.99 1.41 -29.74
C LEU A 52 -7.94 1.48 -30.87
N LYS A 53 -7.84 2.61 -31.57
CA LYS A 53 -6.83 2.85 -32.62
C LYS A 53 -5.46 3.26 -32.08
N ASN A 54 -5.43 3.99 -30.95
CA ASN A 54 -4.20 4.62 -30.44
C ASN A 54 -3.42 3.78 -29.42
N LYS A 55 -3.81 2.53 -29.15
CA LYS A 55 -3.06 1.68 -28.22
C LYS A 55 -1.76 1.17 -28.88
N SER A 56 -0.68 1.94 -28.73
CA SER A 56 0.70 1.47 -28.92
C SER A 56 1.11 0.61 -27.72
N GLY A 57 1.22 -0.70 -27.89
CA GLY A 57 1.73 -1.59 -26.85
C GLY A 57 3.25 -1.48 -26.71
N LYS A 58 3.76 -1.42 -25.47
CA LYS A 58 5.20 -1.62 -25.22
C LYS A 58 5.47 -3.11 -25.07
N LYS A 59 5.86 -3.78 -26.15
CA LYS A 59 6.33 -5.16 -26.08
C LYS A 59 7.82 -5.14 -25.80
N LYS A 60 8.27 -5.72 -24.68
CA LYS A 60 9.70 -5.99 -24.46
C LYS A 60 10.12 -7.09 -25.42
N VAL A 61 10.60 -6.72 -26.59
CA VAL A 61 11.19 -7.67 -27.53
C VAL A 61 12.70 -7.65 -27.28
N GLY A 62 13.20 -8.67 -26.57
CA GLY A 62 14.66 -8.82 -26.43
C GLY A 62 15.29 -8.96 -27.82
N LEU A 63 16.19 -8.04 -28.17
CA LEU A 63 16.73 -7.96 -29.51
C LEU A 63 17.75 -9.08 -29.71
N ARG A 64 17.40 -10.09 -30.51
CA ARG A 64 18.28 -11.23 -30.81
C ARG A 64 19.11 -10.94 -32.06
N ARG A 65 20.43 -11.17 -32.00
CA ARG A 65 21.31 -11.13 -33.19
C ARG A 65 22.10 -12.42 -33.31
N TRP A 66 22.43 -12.75 -34.56
CA TRP A 66 23.36 -13.83 -34.90
C TRP A 66 24.79 -13.33 -34.68
N LEU A 67 25.51 -13.96 -33.76
CA LEU A 67 26.87 -13.60 -33.38
C LEU A 67 27.83 -14.76 -33.64
N THR A 68 29.03 -14.48 -34.14
CA THR A 68 30.12 -15.47 -34.24
C THR A 68 30.77 -15.70 -32.87
N LYS A 69 31.62 -16.73 -32.74
CA LYS A 69 32.40 -16.94 -31.49
C LYS A 69 33.27 -15.72 -31.14
N ALA A 70 33.83 -15.05 -32.15
CA ALA A 70 34.61 -13.83 -31.96
C ALA A 70 33.75 -12.67 -31.41
N ASP A 71 32.54 -12.48 -31.94
CA ASP A 71 31.61 -11.44 -31.45
C ASP A 71 31.15 -11.71 -30.01
N LEU A 72 30.92 -12.98 -29.68
CA LEU A 72 30.58 -13.39 -28.31
C LEU A 72 31.73 -13.12 -27.33
N LEU A 73 32.97 -13.44 -27.71
CA LEU A 73 34.15 -13.11 -26.92
C LEU A 73 34.31 -11.60 -26.70
N GLN A 74 34.06 -10.80 -27.73
CA GLN A 74 34.07 -9.34 -27.59
C GLN A 74 33.00 -8.84 -26.61
N LYS A 75 31.81 -9.46 -26.63
CA LYS A 75 30.68 -9.05 -25.78
C LYS A 75 30.88 -9.45 -24.31
N TYR A 76 31.22 -10.71 -24.04
CA TYR A 76 31.26 -11.25 -22.68
C TYR A 76 32.64 -11.14 -22.01
N LYS A 77 33.70 -10.95 -22.81
CA LYS A 77 35.10 -10.83 -22.34
C LYS A 77 35.59 -12.01 -21.49
N ASP A 78 34.94 -13.16 -21.62
CA ASP A 78 35.22 -14.38 -20.88
C ASP A 78 35.04 -15.58 -21.82
N GLU A 79 36.11 -16.36 -22.00
CA GLU A 79 36.12 -17.49 -22.93
C GLU A 79 35.35 -18.70 -22.38
N GLU A 80 35.34 -18.93 -21.06
CA GLU A 80 34.61 -20.03 -20.45
C GLU A 80 33.10 -19.82 -20.59
N VAL A 81 32.63 -18.59 -20.37
CA VAL A 81 31.22 -18.21 -20.53
C VAL A 81 30.78 -18.39 -22.00
N VAL A 82 31.60 -17.95 -22.95
CA VAL A 82 31.28 -18.09 -24.38
C VAL A 82 31.22 -19.56 -24.79
N GLN A 83 32.16 -20.38 -24.31
CA GLN A 83 32.16 -21.81 -24.62
C GLN A 83 30.93 -22.50 -24.02
N ALA A 84 30.54 -22.17 -22.78
CA ALA A 84 29.34 -22.70 -22.16
C ALA A 84 28.05 -22.35 -22.93
N ILE A 85 27.94 -21.12 -23.46
CA ILE A 85 26.79 -20.70 -24.30
C ILE A 85 26.74 -21.51 -25.60
N ILE A 86 27.90 -21.72 -26.25
CA ILE A 86 28.01 -22.48 -27.50
C ILE A 86 27.63 -23.95 -27.23
N ASP A 87 28.22 -24.56 -26.21
CA ASP A 87 27.99 -25.97 -25.86
C ASP A 87 26.51 -26.21 -25.52
N ALA A 88 25.87 -25.30 -24.77
CA ALA A 88 24.44 -25.41 -24.47
C ALA A 88 23.58 -25.42 -25.74
N LYS A 89 23.90 -24.60 -26.75
CA LYS A 89 23.13 -24.53 -27.99
C LYS A 89 23.43 -25.66 -28.97
N VAL A 90 24.66 -26.16 -28.98
CA VAL A 90 25.08 -27.24 -29.88
C VAL A 90 24.61 -28.60 -29.36
N ASN A 91 24.65 -28.81 -28.05
CA ASN A 91 24.27 -30.09 -27.43
C ASN A 91 22.76 -30.27 -27.33
N ASP A 92 21.98 -29.17 -27.26
CA ASP A 92 20.52 -29.22 -27.33
C ASP A 92 20.03 -29.29 -28.79
N LYS A 93 19.35 -30.37 -29.16
CA LYS A 93 18.88 -30.62 -30.54
C LYS A 93 17.88 -29.58 -31.04
N GLU A 94 17.04 -29.02 -30.18
CA GLU A 94 16.00 -28.05 -30.55
C GLU A 94 16.60 -26.64 -30.67
N LEU A 95 17.51 -26.27 -29.76
CA LEU A 95 18.26 -25.02 -29.86
C LEU A 95 19.21 -25.04 -31.05
N CYS A 96 19.85 -26.17 -31.33
CA CYS A 96 20.77 -26.29 -32.47
C CYS A 96 20.06 -26.00 -33.81
N LYS A 97 18.84 -26.51 -34.00
CA LYS A 97 18.04 -26.26 -35.21
C LYS A 97 17.63 -24.79 -35.37
N THR A 98 17.33 -24.09 -34.27
CA THR A 98 16.71 -22.76 -34.30
C THR A 98 17.69 -21.61 -34.02
N GLN A 99 18.80 -21.88 -33.35
CA GLN A 99 19.73 -20.88 -32.82
C GLN A 99 21.19 -21.09 -33.23
N VAL A 100 21.49 -22.11 -34.04
CA VAL A 100 22.83 -22.33 -34.61
C VAL A 100 22.69 -22.40 -36.13
N ARG A 101 23.52 -21.66 -36.85
CA ARG A 101 23.56 -21.72 -38.32
C ARG A 101 24.97 -21.48 -38.84
N ASN A 102 25.23 -21.96 -40.05
CA ASN A 102 26.47 -21.65 -40.76
C ASN A 102 26.44 -20.20 -41.29
N HIS A 103 27.62 -19.59 -41.45
CA HIS A 103 27.72 -18.23 -42.02
C HIS A 103 27.16 -18.22 -43.45
N PRO A 104 26.31 -17.25 -43.83
CA PRO A 104 25.71 -17.21 -45.17
C PRO A 104 26.75 -17.14 -46.30
N ASP A 105 27.79 -16.32 -46.12
CA ASP A 105 28.82 -16.13 -47.15
C ASP A 105 29.95 -17.18 -47.12
N CYS A 106 30.11 -17.89 -45.99
CA CYS A 106 31.23 -18.80 -45.74
C CYS A 106 30.78 -20.07 -45.01
N PRO A 107 29.88 -20.89 -45.59
CA PRO A 107 29.21 -21.97 -44.87
C PRO A 107 30.14 -23.13 -44.46
N HIS A 108 31.29 -23.26 -45.09
CA HIS A 108 32.27 -24.34 -44.83
C HIS A 108 33.22 -24.04 -43.66
N ARG A 109 33.22 -22.81 -43.14
CA ARG A 109 34.10 -22.41 -42.04
C ARG A 109 33.40 -22.56 -40.69
N GLU A 110 33.81 -23.57 -39.93
CA GLU A 110 33.27 -23.84 -38.58
C GLU A 110 33.54 -22.69 -37.59
N ASP A 111 34.63 -21.95 -37.76
CA ASP A 111 34.96 -20.81 -36.90
C ASP A 111 34.07 -19.58 -37.13
N LEU A 112 33.35 -19.53 -38.26
CA LEU A 112 32.38 -18.48 -38.59
C LEU A 112 30.92 -18.88 -38.31
N LYS A 113 30.71 -20.01 -37.62
CA LYS A 113 29.36 -20.43 -37.22
C LYS A 113 28.70 -19.36 -36.35
N GLN A 114 27.42 -19.10 -36.61
CA GLN A 114 26.66 -18.04 -35.97
C GLN A 114 25.68 -18.61 -34.94
N TYR A 115 25.55 -17.91 -33.83
CA TYR A 115 24.69 -18.27 -32.69
C TYR A 115 23.70 -17.14 -32.40
N LEU A 116 22.40 -17.44 -32.32
CA LEU A 116 21.36 -16.44 -32.07
C LEU A 116 21.31 -16.06 -30.58
N CYS A 117 21.86 -14.92 -30.18
CA CYS A 117 21.93 -14.48 -28.79
C CYS A 117 21.11 -13.22 -28.56
N VAL A 118 20.58 -13.05 -27.35
CA VAL A 118 19.96 -11.79 -26.92
C VAL A 118 21.08 -10.76 -26.75
N VAL A 119 21.07 -9.71 -27.56
CA VAL A 119 22.13 -8.70 -27.60
C VAL A 119 21.84 -7.54 -26.67
N ASP A 120 20.58 -7.11 -26.62
CA ASP A 120 20.13 -5.98 -25.81
C ASP A 120 18.72 -6.25 -25.29
N ASP A 121 18.45 -5.81 -24.06
CA ASP A 121 17.11 -5.78 -23.47
C ASP A 121 16.47 -4.40 -23.72
N SER A 122 16.77 -3.79 -24.88
CA SER A 122 16.26 -2.48 -25.24
C SER A 122 14.75 -2.56 -25.48
N GLU A 123 13.99 -1.76 -24.73
CA GLU A 123 12.56 -1.60 -24.94
C GLU A 123 12.32 -0.82 -26.25
N GLU A 124 12.12 -1.52 -27.36
CA GLU A 124 11.63 -0.88 -28.59
C GLU A 124 10.10 -0.73 -28.51
N ASN A 125 9.61 0.49 -28.66
CA ASN A 125 8.17 0.75 -28.77
C ASN A 125 7.71 0.24 -30.15
N TYR A 126 6.98 -0.87 -30.17
CA TYR A 126 6.36 -1.37 -31.38
C TYR A 126 5.04 -0.64 -31.63
N GLU A 127 4.95 0.11 -32.74
CA GLU A 127 3.70 0.66 -33.24
C GLU A 127 3.00 -0.40 -34.11
N GLY A 128 2.32 -1.35 -33.46
CA GLY A 128 1.45 -2.31 -34.14
C GLY A 128 0.02 -2.22 -33.66
N GLU A 129 -0.93 -2.35 -34.58
CA GLU A 129 -2.36 -2.45 -34.28
C GLU A 129 -2.70 -3.82 -33.68
N GLU A 130 -2.40 -4.06 -32.41
CA GLU A 130 -2.95 -5.19 -31.66
C GLU A 130 -4.15 -4.71 -30.83
N VAL A 131 -5.35 -5.14 -31.22
CA VAL A 131 -6.58 -4.92 -30.45
C VAL A 131 -6.65 -5.97 -29.34
N GLU A 132 -5.81 -5.79 -28.31
CA GLU A 132 -5.82 -6.61 -27.10
C GLU A 132 -6.32 -5.83 -25.86
N HIS A 133 -7.04 -6.55 -24.99
CA HIS A 133 -7.61 -6.17 -23.70
C HIS A 133 -8.00 -4.69 -23.47
N THR A 134 -9.24 -4.35 -23.81
CA THR A 134 -9.93 -3.13 -23.30
C THR A 134 -11.03 -3.48 -22.28
N PHE A 135 -11.22 -4.76 -21.98
CA PHE A 135 -12.16 -5.26 -20.98
C PHE A 135 -11.48 -6.14 -19.92
N GLU A 136 -10.27 -5.80 -19.48
CA GLU A 136 -9.83 -6.22 -18.14
C GLU A 136 -10.56 -5.33 -17.11
N MET A 137 -11.88 -5.48 -17.03
CA MET A 137 -12.56 -5.38 -15.76
C MET A 137 -12.52 -6.79 -15.17
N ASP A 138 -12.14 -6.89 -13.90
CA ASP A 138 -11.92 -8.13 -13.14
C ASP A 138 -13.10 -9.12 -13.23
N ASN A 139 -13.17 -9.92 -14.30
CA ASN A 139 -14.01 -11.12 -14.40
C ASN A 139 -13.19 -12.34 -13.97
N ASP A 140 -12.84 -12.38 -12.68
CA ASP A 140 -12.63 -13.65 -11.98
C ASP A 140 -13.97 -14.02 -11.32
N LEU A 141 -14.84 -14.71 -12.07
CA LEU A 141 -15.89 -15.53 -11.47
C LEU A 141 -15.92 -16.90 -12.13
N ASP A 142 -15.40 -17.85 -11.36
CA ASP A 142 -15.61 -19.28 -11.49
C ASP A 142 -17.11 -19.61 -11.42
N GLU A 143 -17.49 -20.55 -12.28
CA GLU A 143 -18.72 -21.32 -12.24
C GLU A 143 -18.86 -22.08 -10.91
N SER A 144 -20.01 -21.95 -10.23
CA SER A 144 -20.64 -23.06 -9.50
C SER A 144 -22.13 -22.74 -9.34
N SER A 145 -22.96 -23.37 -10.18
CA SER A 145 -23.76 -24.55 -9.84
C SER A 145 -24.74 -24.30 -8.69
N SER A 146 -25.97 -23.98 -9.09
CA SER A 146 -27.18 -24.28 -8.32
C SER A 146 -27.25 -25.78 -8.05
N ASP A 147 -27.44 -26.19 -6.80
CA ASP A 147 -28.14 -27.43 -6.53
C ASP A 147 -29.05 -27.34 -5.31
N GLN A 148 -30.30 -27.69 -5.58
CA GLN A 148 -31.39 -27.85 -4.66
C GLN A 148 -31.35 -29.25 -4.06
N SER A 149 -31.73 -29.33 -2.80
CA SER A 149 -31.96 -30.56 -2.05
C SER A 149 -33.11 -31.39 -2.63
N SER A 150 -32.90 -32.69 -2.84
CA SER A 150 -33.92 -33.70 -2.58
C SER A 150 -33.29 -35.07 -2.35
N ASP A 151 -33.78 -35.72 -1.30
CA ASP A 151 -33.56 -37.10 -0.90
C ASP A 151 -33.86 -38.12 -2.01
N GLU A 152 -33.17 -39.26 -2.01
CA GLU A 152 -33.80 -40.59 -2.11
C GLU A 152 -32.79 -41.74 -1.91
N ASP A 153 -33.30 -42.81 -1.29
CA ASP A 153 -32.69 -44.09 -0.92
C ASP A 153 -32.21 -44.93 -2.12
N GLY A 154 -31.25 -45.84 -1.88
CA GLY A 154 -30.99 -46.93 -2.84
C GLY A 154 -29.74 -47.78 -2.57
N GLN A 155 -30.01 -49.03 -2.14
CA GLN A 155 -29.21 -50.26 -2.01
C GLN A 155 -27.97 -50.48 -2.92
N GLU A 156 -26.91 -51.06 -2.33
CA GLU A 156 -26.27 -52.38 -2.62
C GLU A 156 -25.55 -52.51 -3.98
N GLU A 157 -24.24 -52.76 -3.97
CA GLU A 157 -23.64 -54.09 -4.23
C GLU A 157 -22.09 -54.00 -4.28
N ASP A 158 -21.49 -55.15 -4.01
CA ASP A 158 -20.08 -55.48 -3.86
C ASP A 158 -19.22 -55.19 -5.12
N GLU A 159 -17.92 -54.95 -4.93
CA GLU A 159 -16.90 -55.73 -5.65
C GLU A 159 -15.48 -55.55 -5.07
N GLU A 160 -14.75 -56.62 -5.25
CA GLU A 160 -13.55 -57.11 -4.59
C GLU A 160 -12.23 -56.64 -5.24
N GLU A 161 -11.12 -56.89 -4.52
CA GLU A 161 -9.75 -57.09 -5.02
C GLU A 161 -8.88 -55.87 -5.44
N GLN A 162 -7.56 -55.83 -5.21
CA GLN A 162 -6.58 -56.86 -4.85
C GLN A 162 -5.35 -56.22 -4.19
N ALA A 163 -4.74 -56.96 -3.26
CA ALA A 163 -3.51 -56.63 -2.56
C ALA A 163 -2.25 -56.85 -3.43
N LYS A 164 -1.20 -56.05 -3.19
CA LYS A 164 0.21 -56.43 -3.43
C LYS A 164 1.17 -55.65 -2.52
N GLN A 165 1.84 -56.38 -1.63
CA GLN A 165 3.12 -56.09 -0.97
C GLN A 165 4.21 -56.97 -1.63
N PRO A 166 5.49 -56.99 -1.20
CA PRO A 166 6.44 -55.90 -0.92
C PRO A 166 7.84 -56.19 -1.55
N THR A 167 8.74 -55.20 -1.60
CA THR A 167 10.22 -55.33 -1.54
C THR A 167 10.74 -53.93 -1.15
N GLY A 168 11.65 -53.67 -0.21
CA GLY A 168 12.76 -54.44 0.33
C GLY A 168 14.07 -53.86 -0.22
N GLY A 169 14.74 -52.96 0.51
CA GLY A 169 16.04 -52.40 0.11
C GLY A 169 16.49 -51.20 0.96
N ASP A 170 17.42 -51.49 1.87
CA ASP A 170 18.19 -50.59 2.75
C ASP A 170 19.41 -50.03 1.99
N ASP A 171 19.80 -48.78 2.32
CA ASP A 171 21.18 -48.27 2.35
C ASP A 171 21.18 -46.73 2.43
N GLY A 172 21.82 -46.23 3.49
CA GLY A 172 21.83 -44.83 3.89
C GLY A 172 22.86 -43.96 3.17
N GLU A 173 22.54 -42.67 3.05
CA GLU A 173 23.49 -41.56 3.01
C GLU A 173 22.73 -40.26 3.35
N ASP A 174 23.11 -39.62 4.45
CA ASP A 174 22.49 -38.41 4.98
C ASP A 174 22.75 -37.19 4.07
N LYS A 175 21.71 -36.76 3.34
CA LYS A 175 21.64 -35.45 2.68
C LYS A 175 20.89 -34.44 3.56
N PRO A 176 21.37 -33.19 3.67
CA PRO A 176 20.65 -32.15 4.42
C PRO A 176 19.31 -31.83 3.75
N LEU A 177 18.22 -32.08 4.47
CA LEU A 177 16.86 -31.86 3.98
C LEU A 177 16.59 -30.37 3.72
N ASN A 178 15.99 -30.11 2.56
CA ASN A 178 15.53 -28.79 2.13
C ASN A 178 14.48 -28.24 3.12
N ALA A 179 14.58 -26.96 3.48
CA ALA A 179 13.65 -26.25 4.38
C ALA A 179 12.16 -26.41 3.99
N LYS A 180 11.88 -26.70 2.71
CA LYS A 180 10.53 -26.98 2.20
C LYS A 180 9.98 -28.34 2.68
N GLU A 181 10.82 -29.36 2.84
CA GLU A 181 10.44 -30.66 3.40
C GLU A 181 10.23 -30.62 4.91
N MET A 182 11.03 -29.84 5.64
CA MET A 182 10.82 -29.66 7.09
C MET A 182 9.46 -29.02 7.39
N LYS A 183 9.03 -28.04 6.59
CA LYS A 183 7.68 -27.46 6.71
C LYS A 183 6.57 -28.48 6.39
N GLY A 184 6.78 -29.36 5.41
CA GLY A 184 5.84 -30.44 5.07
C GLY A 184 5.70 -31.47 6.18
N LYS A 185 6.81 -31.89 6.81
CA LYS A 185 6.81 -32.82 7.93
C LYS A 185 6.19 -32.22 9.19
N ALA A 186 6.47 -30.95 9.49
CA ALA A 186 5.85 -30.23 10.62
C ALA A 186 4.33 -30.10 10.45
N ARG A 187 3.85 -29.77 9.24
CA ARG A 187 2.41 -29.68 8.97
C ARG A 187 1.70 -31.03 9.10
N LYS A 188 2.27 -32.11 8.54
CA LYS A 188 1.73 -33.47 8.70
C LYS A 188 1.70 -33.94 10.16
N ALA A 189 2.67 -33.53 10.99
CA ALA A 189 2.68 -33.84 12.41
C ALA A 189 1.56 -33.10 13.17
N VAL A 190 1.31 -31.84 12.82
CA VAL A 190 0.22 -31.03 13.39
C VAL A 190 -1.16 -31.56 12.99
N ASP A 191 -1.34 -31.92 11.71
CA ASP A 191 -2.61 -32.48 11.22
C ASP A 191 -2.90 -33.83 11.91
N LYS A 192 -1.90 -34.72 12.01
CA LYS A 192 -2.01 -36.01 12.71
C LYS A 192 -2.29 -35.86 14.22
N ALA A 193 -1.76 -34.81 14.86
CA ALA A 193 -2.05 -34.51 16.26
C ALA A 193 -3.47 -33.96 16.44
N THR A 194 -3.95 -33.16 15.49
CA THR A 194 -5.30 -32.58 15.48
C THR A 194 -6.37 -33.67 15.25
N ASP A 195 -6.12 -34.61 14.34
CA ASP A 195 -7.00 -35.76 14.10
C ASP A 195 -7.09 -36.68 15.32
N LYS A 196 -5.96 -36.91 16.02
CA LYS A 196 -5.94 -37.66 17.28
C LYS A 196 -6.73 -36.95 18.40
N LEU A 197 -6.62 -35.63 18.49
CA LEU A 197 -7.40 -34.82 19.46
C LEU A 197 -8.91 -34.84 19.16
N GLN A 198 -9.30 -34.84 17.88
CA GLN A 198 -10.70 -34.97 17.49
C GLN A 198 -11.25 -36.38 17.71
N ALA A 199 -10.45 -37.43 17.50
CA ALA A 199 -10.81 -38.81 17.81
C ALA A 199 -11.02 -39.03 19.32
N VAL A 200 -10.16 -38.45 20.17
CA VAL A 200 -10.29 -38.53 21.64
C VAL A 200 -11.53 -37.77 22.15
N ARG A 201 -11.91 -36.65 21.52
CA ARG A 201 -13.15 -35.93 21.86
C ARG A 201 -14.43 -36.70 21.56
N LYS A 202 -14.38 -37.75 20.71
CA LYS A 202 -15.54 -38.57 20.37
C LYS A 202 -15.71 -39.82 21.23
N CYS A 203 -14.72 -40.20 22.05
CA CYS A 203 -14.82 -41.36 22.94
C CYS A 203 -15.05 -40.91 24.39
N GLN A 204 -16.24 -41.15 24.92
CA GLN A 204 -16.61 -40.90 26.33
C GLN A 204 -16.07 -41.99 27.27
N ASP A 205 -14.77 -42.30 27.20
CA ASP A 205 -14.16 -43.32 28.05
C ASP A 205 -13.05 -42.74 28.93
N VAL A 206 -13.36 -42.64 30.22
CA VAL A 206 -12.61 -41.87 31.23
C VAL A 206 -11.21 -42.46 31.48
N GLU A 207 -11.02 -43.77 31.28
CA GLU A 207 -9.71 -44.42 31.41
C GLU A 207 -8.70 -44.06 30.31
N SER A 208 -9.17 -43.60 29.15
CA SER A 208 -8.28 -43.21 28.04
C SER A 208 -7.63 -41.83 28.25
N GLY A 209 -8.29 -40.97 29.04
CA GLY A 209 -7.83 -39.61 29.34
C GLY A 209 -6.59 -39.57 30.22
N ASP A 210 -6.51 -40.43 31.24
CA ASP A 210 -5.37 -40.45 32.17
C ASP A 210 -4.09 -41.00 31.51
N LYS A 211 -4.22 -41.95 30.58
CA LYS A 211 -3.07 -42.44 29.80
C LYS A 211 -2.55 -41.37 28.83
N LEU A 212 -3.45 -40.55 28.27
CA LEU A 212 -3.07 -39.44 27.39
C LEU A 212 -2.41 -38.30 28.16
N LEU A 213 -2.94 -37.94 29.34
CA LEU A 213 -2.35 -36.94 30.22
C LEU A 213 -0.96 -37.36 30.71
N LYS A 214 -0.77 -38.65 31.01
CA LYS A 214 0.55 -39.18 31.36
C LYS A 214 1.52 -39.12 30.17
N ALA A 215 1.09 -39.52 28.97
CA ALA A 215 1.93 -39.44 27.77
C ALA A 215 2.30 -37.99 27.40
N MET A 216 1.38 -37.03 27.56
CA MET A 216 1.66 -35.61 27.34
C MET A 216 2.61 -35.04 28.40
N LYS A 217 2.48 -35.48 29.66
CA LYS A 217 3.39 -35.09 30.73
C LYS A 217 4.80 -35.63 30.48
N ASP A 218 4.93 -36.90 30.09
CA ASP A 218 6.22 -37.53 29.79
C ASP A 218 6.87 -36.87 28.55
N ASP A 219 6.10 -36.46 27.55
CA ASP A 219 6.61 -35.74 26.36
C ASP A 219 7.04 -34.30 26.69
N VAL A 220 6.30 -33.61 27.57
CA VAL A 220 6.69 -32.29 28.08
C VAL A 220 7.94 -32.38 28.94
N GLU A 221 8.06 -33.38 29.81
CA GLU A 221 9.27 -33.59 30.62
C GLU A 221 10.49 -33.94 29.73
N ALA A 222 10.31 -34.72 28.67
CA ALA A 222 11.35 -34.99 27.68
C ALA A 222 11.76 -33.75 26.87
N GLN A 223 10.79 -32.89 26.48
CA GLN A 223 11.08 -31.62 25.81
C GLN A 223 11.78 -30.63 26.74
N VAL A 224 11.38 -30.55 28.02
CA VAL A 224 12.02 -29.72 29.04
C VAL A 224 13.46 -30.21 29.31
N ALA A 225 13.70 -31.52 29.33
CA ALA A 225 15.04 -32.08 29.46
C ALA A 225 15.95 -31.79 28.24
N SER A 226 15.38 -31.51 27.06
CA SER A 226 16.13 -31.16 25.84
C SER A 226 16.46 -29.66 25.71
N MET A 227 15.77 -28.79 26.48
CA MET A 227 15.95 -27.34 26.45
C MET A 227 17.34 -26.85 26.84
N PRO A 228 18.08 -27.44 27.81
CA PRO A 228 19.42 -26.97 28.15
C PRO A 228 20.37 -26.95 26.95
N SER A 229 20.29 -27.93 26.05
CA SER A 229 21.14 -27.95 24.84
C SER A 229 20.71 -26.91 23.77
N ALA A 230 19.41 -26.56 23.75
CA ALA A 230 18.90 -25.52 22.87
C ALA A 230 19.25 -24.12 23.39
N VAL A 231 19.23 -23.94 24.71
CA VAL A 231 19.70 -22.74 25.39
C VAL A 231 21.21 -22.58 25.17
N ASP A 232 22.02 -23.62 25.31
CA ASP A 232 23.46 -23.55 25.03
C ASP A 232 23.76 -23.19 23.57
N LYS A 233 23.01 -23.74 22.61
CA LYS A 233 23.12 -23.36 21.19
C LYS A 233 22.73 -21.91 20.94
N LEU A 234 21.70 -21.42 21.63
CA LEU A 234 21.25 -20.02 21.52
C LEU A 234 22.29 -19.08 22.14
N THR A 235 22.80 -19.39 23.33
CA THR A 235 23.89 -18.66 24.00
C THR A 235 25.14 -18.61 23.13
N THR A 236 25.56 -19.75 22.56
CA THR A 236 26.70 -19.81 21.64
C THR A 236 26.48 -18.98 20.37
N THR A 237 25.23 -18.87 19.90
CA THR A 237 24.88 -18.06 18.73
C THR A 237 24.86 -16.57 19.08
N CYS A 238 24.37 -16.20 20.26
CA CYS A 238 24.46 -14.85 20.79
C CYS A 238 25.91 -14.42 20.98
N ASP A 239 26.78 -15.27 21.54
CA ASP A 239 28.21 -15.00 21.71
C ASP A 239 28.93 -14.79 20.38
N LYS A 240 28.56 -15.56 19.34
CA LYS A 240 29.07 -15.36 17.97
C LYS A 240 28.64 -14.03 17.40
N PHE A 241 27.38 -13.64 17.61
CA PHE A 241 26.85 -12.37 17.12
C PHE A 241 27.51 -11.18 17.83
N ASP A 242 27.74 -11.31 19.13
CA ASP A 242 28.42 -10.32 19.96
C ASP A 242 29.88 -10.15 19.55
N LYS A 243 30.56 -11.26 19.22
CA LYS A 243 31.92 -11.25 18.65
C LYS A 243 31.98 -10.57 17.29
N ILE A 244 31.05 -10.88 16.38
CA ILE A 244 30.98 -10.24 15.05
C ILE A 244 30.74 -8.73 15.19
N THR A 245 29.86 -8.34 16.12
CA THR A 245 29.54 -6.94 16.38
C THR A 245 30.76 -6.19 16.93
N LYS A 246 31.48 -6.79 17.89
CA LYS A 246 32.74 -6.25 18.42
C LYS A 246 33.83 -6.14 17.36
N GLU A 247 34.00 -7.16 16.52
CA GLU A 247 34.96 -7.14 15.41
C GLU A 247 34.61 -6.09 14.34
N PHE A 248 33.33 -5.90 14.06
CA PHE A 248 32.84 -4.86 13.15
C PHE A 248 33.15 -3.47 13.71
N TRP A 249 32.82 -3.19 14.97
CA TRP A 249 33.09 -1.90 15.59
C TRP A 249 34.59 -1.61 15.76
N ASN A 250 35.39 -2.63 16.10
CA ASN A 250 36.85 -2.50 16.15
C ASN A 250 37.48 -2.24 14.78
N LYS A 251 36.87 -2.72 13.69
CA LYS A 251 37.33 -2.44 12.32
C LYS A 251 36.92 -1.06 11.81
N VAL A 252 35.77 -0.55 12.25
CA VAL A 252 35.24 0.74 11.79
C VAL A 252 35.91 1.91 12.52
N ASN A 253 36.26 1.75 13.79
CA ASN A 253 36.71 2.84 14.65
C ASN A 253 38.15 2.67 15.14
N GLY A 254 39.10 2.36 14.27
CA GLY A 254 40.50 2.13 14.66
C GLY A 254 41.00 3.07 15.78
N GLU A 255 41.13 2.48 16.98
CA GLU A 255 41.52 3.05 18.29
C GLU A 255 40.55 4.04 19.01
N ASP A 256 40.29 3.68 20.28
CA ASP A 256 39.59 4.34 21.39
C ASP A 256 38.77 5.61 21.12
N VAL A 257 37.45 5.43 21.05
CA VAL A 257 36.48 6.48 21.37
C VAL A 257 35.51 5.97 22.43
N ASP A 258 35.90 6.23 23.67
CA ASP A 258 35.03 6.23 24.83
C ASP A 258 34.23 7.56 24.79
N LYS A 259 32.99 7.52 24.27
CA LYS A 259 31.82 8.36 24.65
C LYS A 259 30.66 8.29 23.64
N ASP A 260 29.45 8.24 24.20
CA ASP A 260 28.12 8.45 23.60
C ASP A 260 27.41 7.29 22.88
N THR A 261 27.26 6.17 23.60
CA THR A 261 26.10 5.25 23.45
C THR A 261 25.23 5.19 24.72
N ASP A 262 25.14 6.28 25.47
CA ASP A 262 24.64 6.35 26.85
C ASP A 262 23.14 6.68 27.00
N GLY A 263 22.28 6.14 26.13
CA GLY A 263 20.83 6.28 26.33
C GLY A 263 20.28 5.27 27.35
N LEU A 264 20.47 3.99 27.05
CA LEU A 264 19.88 2.89 27.82
C LEU A 264 20.71 2.58 29.08
N LEU A 265 22.03 2.60 28.95
CA LEU A 265 22.95 2.34 30.06
C LEU A 265 22.91 3.44 31.12
N GLN A 266 22.86 4.71 30.72
CA GLN A 266 22.71 5.82 31.65
C GLN A 266 21.34 5.82 32.35
N HIS A 267 20.27 5.42 31.66
CA HIS A 267 18.95 5.25 32.27
C HIS A 267 18.96 4.12 33.32
N MET A 268 19.58 2.97 33.01
CA MET A 268 19.75 1.89 33.97
C MET A 268 20.64 2.31 35.15
N TYR A 269 21.74 3.01 34.89
CA TYR A 269 22.66 3.52 35.90
C TYR A 269 21.97 4.51 36.85
N ASN A 270 21.23 5.49 36.32
CA ASN A 270 20.50 6.49 37.11
C ASN A 270 19.40 5.84 37.98
N LYS A 271 18.76 4.77 37.51
CA LYS A 271 17.71 4.05 38.25
C LYS A 271 18.26 3.11 39.32
N ILE A 272 19.43 2.51 39.08
CA ILE A 272 20.18 1.72 40.07
C ILE A 272 20.76 2.63 41.16
N SER A 273 21.28 3.80 40.77
CA SER A 273 21.86 4.78 41.70
C SER A 273 20.82 5.56 42.49
N SER A 274 19.56 5.64 42.04
CA SER A 274 18.44 6.24 42.79
C SER A 274 17.84 5.33 43.87
N GLY A 275 18.47 4.17 44.18
CA GLY A 275 18.06 3.31 45.29
C GLY A 275 16.80 2.48 45.04
N ALA A 276 16.36 2.35 43.79
CA ALA A 276 15.27 1.44 43.44
C ALA A 276 15.81 -0.01 43.42
N SER A 277 15.15 -0.89 44.19
CA SER A 277 15.48 -2.30 44.39
C SER A 277 15.92 -3.04 43.12
N SER A 278 17.13 -3.64 43.16
CA SER A 278 17.76 -4.61 42.23
C SER A 278 17.65 -4.40 40.72
N ILE A 279 18.71 -4.76 40.01
CA ILE A 279 18.79 -4.80 38.53
C ILE A 279 17.59 -5.57 37.94
N ASP A 280 17.11 -6.60 38.63
CA ASP A 280 15.94 -7.38 38.23
C ASP A 280 14.65 -6.56 38.19
N ALA A 281 14.42 -5.61 39.11
CA ALA A 281 13.21 -4.78 39.05
C ALA A 281 13.30 -3.79 37.88
N ALA A 282 14.47 -3.21 37.62
CA ALA A 282 14.68 -2.32 36.48
C ALA A 282 14.50 -3.04 35.14
N MET A 283 15.01 -4.28 35.03
CA MET A 283 14.78 -5.12 33.85
C MET A 283 13.31 -5.53 33.72
N LYS A 284 12.64 -5.86 34.82
CA LYS A 284 11.22 -6.24 34.80
C LYS A 284 10.30 -5.07 34.41
N ASP A 285 10.65 -3.85 34.80
CA ASP A 285 9.93 -2.62 34.45
C ASP A 285 10.16 -2.22 32.98
N ALA A 286 11.40 -2.34 32.49
CA ALA A 286 11.72 -2.18 31.06
C ALA A 286 11.03 -3.25 30.20
N GLN A 287 10.98 -4.50 30.70
CA GLN A 287 10.30 -5.62 30.04
C GLN A 287 8.77 -5.46 30.09
N ALA A 288 8.21 -4.86 31.16
CA ALA A 288 6.80 -4.48 31.23
C ALA A 288 6.47 -3.36 30.23
N GLY A 289 7.30 -2.32 30.13
CA GLY A 289 7.16 -1.28 29.09
C GLY A 289 7.25 -1.84 27.67
N PHE A 290 8.17 -2.78 27.43
CA PHE A 290 8.30 -3.47 26.14
C PHE A 290 7.11 -4.41 25.87
N GLN A 291 6.58 -5.07 26.89
CA GLN A 291 5.39 -5.92 26.80
C GLN A 291 4.12 -5.10 26.59
N ASP A 292 3.97 -3.93 27.18
CA ASP A 292 2.83 -3.03 26.96
C ASP A 292 2.91 -2.38 25.57
N THR A 293 4.11 -2.04 25.10
CA THR A 293 4.34 -1.66 23.69
C THR A 293 4.05 -2.85 22.75
N GLN A 294 4.39 -4.09 23.11
CA GLN A 294 3.98 -5.27 22.34
C GLN A 294 2.48 -5.55 22.40
N LYS A 295 1.81 -5.35 23.54
CA LYS A 295 0.35 -5.48 23.67
C LYS A 295 -0.37 -4.44 22.81
N PHE A 296 0.16 -3.22 22.77
CA PHE A 296 -0.27 -2.14 21.87
C PHE A 296 -0.24 -2.59 20.40
N PHE A 297 0.83 -3.25 19.94
CA PHE A 297 0.90 -3.82 18.57
C PHE A 297 0.20 -5.19 18.39
N LYS A 298 -0.26 -5.83 19.47
CA LYS A 298 -0.88 -7.18 19.44
C LYS A 298 -2.40 -7.17 19.52
N GLY A 299 -3.06 -6.04 19.81
CA GLY A 299 -4.52 -5.91 19.79
C GLY A 299 -5.10 -6.40 18.46
N LYS A 300 -6.11 -7.29 18.52
CA LYS A 300 -6.77 -7.84 17.32
C LYS A 300 -7.26 -6.74 16.38
N THR A 301 -7.72 -5.62 16.93
CA THR A 301 -8.22 -4.43 16.21
C THR A 301 -7.11 -3.75 15.39
N ILE A 302 -5.91 -3.52 15.97
CA ILE A 302 -4.75 -2.94 15.26
C ILE A 302 -4.18 -3.93 14.22
N LYS A 303 -4.12 -5.23 14.55
CA LYS A 303 -3.72 -6.27 13.58
C LYS A 303 -4.72 -6.43 12.43
N SER A 304 -6.01 -6.19 12.66
CA SER A 304 -7.05 -6.21 11.63
C SER A 304 -7.01 -4.94 10.75
N LEU A 305 -6.79 -3.78 11.37
CA LEU A 305 -6.58 -2.49 10.71
C LEU A 305 -5.39 -2.49 9.73
N MET A 306 -4.38 -3.34 9.96
CA MET A 306 -3.11 -3.33 9.20
C MET A 306 -2.81 -4.60 8.38
N ARG A 307 -3.70 -5.60 8.36
CA ARG A 307 -3.49 -6.82 7.54
C ARG A 307 -3.99 -6.62 6.11
N PHE A 308 -3.15 -6.06 5.26
CA PHE A 308 -3.26 -6.29 3.83
C PHE A 308 -2.82 -7.73 3.51
N LYS A 309 -3.60 -8.47 2.70
CA LYS A 309 -3.28 -9.87 2.34
C LYS A 309 -1.89 -9.95 1.65
N PRO A 310 -1.02 -10.91 2.01
CA PRO A 310 0.24 -11.12 1.31
C PRO A 310 -0.03 -11.66 -0.09
N GLY A 311 0.44 -10.97 -1.14
CA GLY A 311 0.35 -11.47 -2.52
C GLY A 311 0.20 -10.39 -3.59
N ASN A 312 -0.16 -9.14 -3.21
CA ASN A 312 -0.37 -8.06 -4.17
C ASN A 312 0.52 -6.85 -3.83
N ALA A 313 1.77 -6.88 -4.28
CA ALA A 313 2.79 -5.86 -3.97
C ALA A 313 2.40 -4.44 -4.42
N ALA A 314 1.48 -4.32 -5.40
CA ALA A 314 0.93 -3.05 -5.85
C ALA A 314 -0.08 -2.41 -4.87
N ARG A 315 -0.69 -3.21 -3.98
CA ARG A 315 -1.65 -2.76 -2.96
C ARG A 315 -1.03 -2.62 -1.56
N ASP A 316 0.18 -3.12 -1.35
CA ASP A 316 0.93 -2.92 -0.11
C ASP A 316 1.65 -1.55 -0.14
N PHE A 317 0.87 -0.48 -0.27
CA PHE A 317 1.35 0.90 -0.44
C PHE A 317 2.28 1.34 0.71
N PHE A 318 2.02 0.83 1.91
CA PHE A 318 2.90 1.00 3.08
C PHE A 318 4.24 0.28 2.97
N LYS A 319 4.38 -0.77 2.15
CA LYS A 319 5.70 -1.36 1.85
C LYS A 319 6.45 -0.59 0.77
N THR A 320 5.75 0.10 -0.13
CA THR A 320 6.41 0.81 -1.25
C THR A 320 6.91 2.21 -0.87
N VAL A 321 6.28 2.87 0.12
CA VAL A 321 6.75 4.18 0.62
C VAL A 321 6.63 4.23 2.14
N LYS A 322 7.37 3.35 2.84
CA LYS A 322 7.60 3.50 4.28
C LYS A 322 8.54 4.69 4.46
N LEU A 323 7.97 5.87 4.66
CA LEU A 323 8.77 7.01 5.09
C LEU A 323 9.39 6.65 6.45
N PRO A 324 10.71 6.85 6.65
CA PRO A 324 11.40 6.55 7.89
C PRO A 324 11.10 7.62 8.96
N LEU A 325 9.82 7.96 9.12
CA LEU A 325 9.32 9.02 9.99
C LEU A 325 8.53 8.40 11.13
N GLU A 326 8.74 8.95 12.34
CA GLU A 326 8.02 8.54 13.53
C GLU A 326 6.61 9.17 13.55
N PRO A 327 5.54 8.37 13.45
CA PRO A 327 4.18 8.90 13.50
C PRO A 327 3.82 9.38 14.90
N THR A 328 3.03 10.44 14.98
CA THR A 328 2.49 10.96 16.23
C THR A 328 1.18 10.23 16.57
N PRO A 329 1.03 9.64 17.76
CA PRO A 329 -0.21 8.99 18.16
C PRO A 329 -1.29 10.02 18.49
N VAL A 330 -2.39 10.02 17.74
CA VAL A 330 -3.54 10.92 17.97
C VAL A 330 -4.69 10.12 18.58
N LYS A 331 -5.15 10.52 19.77
CA LYS A 331 -6.29 9.89 20.44
C LYS A 331 -7.60 10.27 19.75
N VAL A 332 -8.36 9.27 19.33
CA VAL A 332 -9.64 9.44 18.62
C VAL A 332 -10.69 8.48 19.18
N PRO A 333 -11.98 8.84 19.10
CA PRO A 333 -13.06 7.87 19.26
C PRO A 333 -13.15 6.98 18.02
N VAL A 334 -13.49 5.70 18.21
CA VAL A 334 -13.73 4.71 17.16
C VAL A 334 -14.91 3.81 17.53
N TRP A 335 -15.50 3.16 16.54
CA TRP A 335 -16.36 2.01 16.75
C TRP A 335 -15.50 0.75 16.95
N GLU A 336 -15.78 -0.02 17.98
CA GLU A 336 -15.16 -1.32 18.22
C GLU A 336 -16.25 -2.38 18.41
N TYR A 337 -16.08 -3.54 17.75
CA TYR A 337 -16.99 -4.66 17.89
C TYR A 337 -16.55 -5.55 19.07
N ALA A 338 -17.27 -5.46 20.18
CA ALA A 338 -16.98 -6.17 21.42
C ALA A 338 -18.25 -6.84 21.95
N ASP A 339 -18.16 -8.12 22.31
CA ASP A 339 -19.27 -8.93 22.84
C ASP A 339 -20.51 -9.01 21.93
N GLY A 340 -20.30 -8.97 20.60
CA GLY A 340 -21.38 -9.05 19.63
C GLY A 340 -22.06 -7.70 19.31
N GLU A 341 -21.61 -6.60 19.94
CA GLU A 341 -22.17 -5.27 19.78
C GLU A 341 -21.10 -4.26 19.37
N TRP A 342 -21.50 -3.26 18.58
CA TRP A 342 -20.66 -2.09 18.28
C TRP A 342 -20.71 -1.11 19.44
N LYS A 343 -19.56 -0.81 20.04
CA LYS A 343 -19.42 0.14 21.14
C LYS A 343 -18.41 1.22 20.77
N GLN A 344 -18.68 2.45 21.18
CA GLN A 344 -17.72 3.53 21.02
C GLN A 344 -16.57 3.33 22.00
N ALA A 345 -15.36 3.21 21.49
CA ALA A 345 -14.13 3.12 22.25
C ALA A 345 -13.24 4.33 21.93
N SER A 346 -12.20 4.55 22.73
CA SER A 346 -11.15 5.51 22.41
C SER A 346 -9.87 4.74 22.11
N THR A 347 -9.24 5.07 20.98
CA THR A 347 -7.98 4.48 20.54
C THR A 347 -7.00 5.57 20.11
N THR A 348 -5.75 5.21 19.88
CA THR A 348 -4.75 6.09 19.30
C THR A 348 -4.43 5.66 17.88
N VAL A 349 -4.43 6.59 16.94
CA VAL A 349 -4.10 6.33 15.54
C VAL A 349 -2.80 7.03 15.17
N PRO A 350 -1.88 6.36 14.47
CA PRO A 350 -0.67 7.03 13.98
C PRO A 350 -1.02 8.06 12.91
N VAL A 351 -0.52 9.29 13.07
CA VAL A 351 -0.59 10.36 12.08
C VAL A 351 0.82 10.84 11.79
N LEU A 352 1.21 10.86 10.51
CA LEU A 352 2.49 11.43 10.11
C LEU A 352 2.40 12.96 10.06
N ASP A 353 3.37 13.62 10.65
CA ASP A 353 3.43 15.08 10.66
C ASP A 353 3.77 15.62 9.27
N ILE A 354 2.97 16.55 8.77
CA ILE A 354 3.15 17.16 7.45
C ILE A 354 4.50 17.87 7.36
N HIS A 355 4.90 18.64 8.38
CA HIS A 355 6.19 19.31 8.40
C HIS A 355 7.37 18.31 8.37
N GLU A 356 7.24 17.15 9.00
CA GLU A 356 8.24 16.07 8.93
C GLU A 356 8.31 15.46 7.53
N ILE A 357 7.16 15.18 6.90
CA ILE A 357 7.12 14.67 5.51
C ILE A 357 7.78 15.66 4.57
N LEU A 358 7.40 16.95 4.64
CA LEU A 358 7.92 17.99 3.76
C LEU A 358 9.43 18.18 3.96
N SER A 359 9.91 18.14 5.21
CA SER A 359 11.34 18.20 5.52
C SER A 359 12.09 17.00 4.98
N TYR A 360 11.58 15.79 5.18
CA TYR A 360 12.20 14.56 4.68
C TYR A 360 12.30 14.56 3.15
N VAL A 361 11.23 14.94 2.47
CA VAL A 361 11.20 14.96 0.99
C VAL A 361 12.22 15.98 0.43
N HIS A 362 12.40 17.13 1.09
CA HIS A 362 13.35 18.15 0.61
C HIS A 362 14.80 17.89 1.04
N CYS A 363 15.03 17.45 2.29
CA CYS A 363 16.38 17.22 2.82
C CYS A 363 16.95 15.87 2.40
N GLU A 364 16.19 14.79 2.65
CA GLU A 364 16.70 13.42 2.53
C GLU A 364 16.50 12.87 1.12
N LEU A 365 15.33 13.12 0.51
CA LEU A 365 15.09 12.72 -0.88
C LEU A 365 15.64 13.73 -1.90
N GLY A 366 16.11 14.90 -1.43
CA GLY A 366 16.71 15.93 -2.27
C GLY A 366 15.74 16.55 -3.27
N LEU A 367 14.43 16.52 -3.02
CA LEU A 367 13.48 17.14 -3.92
C LEU A 367 13.64 18.66 -3.89
N GLN A 368 14.01 19.24 -5.02
CA GLN A 368 14.20 20.68 -5.15
C GLN A 368 12.98 21.31 -5.81
N THR A 369 12.44 22.36 -5.17
CA THR A 369 11.45 23.24 -5.78
C THR A 369 12.14 24.56 -6.16
N PRO A 370 12.33 24.84 -7.47
CA PRO A 370 12.98 26.08 -7.90
C PRO A 370 12.27 27.32 -7.34
N PRO A 371 12.97 28.25 -6.66
CA PRO A 371 12.36 29.46 -6.10
C PRO A 371 11.58 30.29 -7.11
N GLU A 372 12.01 30.29 -8.37
CA GLU A 372 11.38 31.00 -9.48
C GLU A 372 9.97 30.46 -9.75
N LYS A 373 9.78 29.13 -9.65
CA LYS A 373 8.47 28.49 -9.84
C LYS A 373 7.52 28.78 -8.69
N VAL A 374 8.05 28.88 -7.47
CA VAL A 374 7.27 29.30 -6.30
C VAL A 374 6.79 30.75 -6.50
N LYS A 375 7.69 31.66 -6.92
CA LYS A 375 7.33 33.05 -7.22
C LYS A 375 6.30 33.17 -8.34
N GLU A 376 6.47 32.40 -9.43
CA GLU A 376 5.53 32.35 -10.55
C GLU A 376 4.13 31.91 -10.11
N TYR A 377 4.04 30.86 -9.29
CA TYR A 377 2.79 30.37 -8.74
C TYR A 377 2.03 31.45 -7.96
N TRP A 378 2.70 32.11 -7.01
CA TRP A 378 2.06 33.15 -6.21
C TRP A 378 1.73 34.40 -7.03
N ALA A 379 2.62 34.83 -7.93
CA ALA A 379 2.37 35.96 -8.82
C ALA A 379 1.14 35.70 -9.71
N HIS A 380 0.99 34.48 -10.22
CA HIS A 380 -0.17 34.06 -10.99
C HIS A 380 -1.46 34.20 -10.18
N LEU A 381 -1.53 33.63 -8.97
CA LEU A 381 -2.72 33.73 -8.11
C LEU A 381 -3.05 35.19 -7.72
N CYS A 382 -2.04 35.98 -7.40
CA CYS A 382 -2.20 37.41 -7.09
C CYS A 382 -2.74 38.20 -8.29
N SER A 383 -2.24 37.94 -9.51
CA SER A 383 -2.70 38.61 -10.73
C SER A 383 -4.16 38.31 -11.08
N HIS A 384 -4.69 37.17 -10.60
CA HIS A 384 -6.10 36.78 -10.76
C HIS A 384 -6.98 37.22 -9.58
N GLY A 385 -6.44 38.01 -8.64
CA GLY A 385 -7.21 38.53 -7.51
C GLY A 385 -7.65 37.46 -6.50
N VAL A 386 -6.96 36.31 -6.44
CA VAL A 386 -7.31 35.22 -5.53
C VAL A 386 -7.16 35.70 -4.07
N PRO A 387 -8.24 35.72 -3.25
CA PRO A 387 -8.22 36.41 -1.95
C PRO A 387 -7.18 35.88 -0.95
N PHE A 388 -6.98 34.56 -0.86
CA PHE A 388 -6.01 34.00 0.08
C PHE A 388 -4.57 34.28 -0.35
N ALA A 389 -4.30 34.34 -1.66
CA ALA A 389 -2.98 34.65 -2.18
C ALA A 389 -2.63 36.12 -2.00
N THR A 390 -3.58 37.02 -2.26
CA THR A 390 -3.36 38.48 -2.08
C THR A 390 -3.15 38.87 -0.61
N ARG A 391 -3.81 38.16 0.32
CA ARG A 391 -3.68 38.36 1.78
C ARG A 391 -2.58 37.52 2.43
N HIS A 392 -1.86 36.71 1.66
CA HIS A 392 -0.87 35.80 2.23
C HIS A 392 0.24 36.62 2.92
N PRO A 393 0.66 36.30 4.16
CA PRO A 393 1.62 37.11 4.92
C PRO A 393 2.93 37.38 4.15
N SER A 394 3.36 36.44 3.31
CA SER A 394 4.54 36.62 2.45
C SER A 394 4.32 37.52 1.22
N THR A 395 3.20 38.23 1.07
CA THR A 395 2.97 39.19 -0.03
C THR A 395 3.22 40.65 0.36
N HIS A 396 3.34 40.97 1.65
CA HIS A 396 3.52 42.34 2.12
C HIS A 396 4.78 42.99 1.52
N ALA A 397 4.63 44.24 1.04
CA ALA A 397 5.53 44.86 0.08
C ALA A 397 6.96 45.13 0.55
N ASN A 398 7.20 45.03 1.85
CA ASN A 398 8.46 45.44 2.46
C ASN A 398 9.32 44.28 2.96
N GLU A 399 8.88 43.02 2.79
CA GLU A 399 9.69 41.86 3.19
C GLU A 399 10.47 41.25 2.01
N PRO A 400 11.79 41.04 2.16
CA PRO A 400 12.63 40.44 1.11
C PRO A 400 12.26 38.98 0.78
N CYS A 401 11.48 38.31 1.65
CA CYS A 401 11.01 36.94 1.47
C CYS A 401 9.63 36.85 0.79
N ARG A 402 9.36 37.73 -0.17
CA ARG A 402 8.10 37.71 -0.92
C ARG A 402 7.90 36.36 -1.60
N HIS A 403 6.77 35.71 -1.31
CA HIS A 403 6.33 34.47 -1.98
C HIS A 403 7.33 33.30 -1.87
N SER A 404 7.98 33.13 -0.71
CA SER A 404 8.95 32.04 -0.50
C SER A 404 8.35 30.71 -0.07
N HIS A 405 7.09 30.71 0.39
CA HIS A 405 6.40 29.50 0.85
C HIS A 405 6.12 28.55 -0.31
N ILE A 406 6.64 27.33 -0.22
CA ILE A 406 6.41 26.28 -1.21
C ILE A 406 4.95 25.78 -1.05
N PRO A 407 4.10 25.88 -2.09
CA PRO A 407 2.72 25.45 -1.99
C PRO A 407 2.61 23.92 -1.95
N PHE A 408 1.75 23.42 -1.08
CA PHE A 408 1.34 22.02 -1.03
C PHE A 408 -0.18 21.89 -0.96
N SER A 409 -0.65 20.70 -1.30
CA SER A 409 -2.05 20.30 -1.29
C SER A 409 -2.28 19.21 -0.24
N LEU A 410 -3.42 19.26 0.43
CA LEU A 410 -3.94 18.14 1.21
C LEU A 410 -5.00 17.44 0.37
N TYR A 411 -4.89 16.13 0.24
CA TYR A 411 -5.81 15.30 -0.52
C TYR A 411 -6.44 14.27 0.42
N GLY A 412 -7.76 14.21 0.51
CA GLY A 412 -8.46 13.14 1.22
C GLY A 412 -9.28 12.30 0.25
N ASP A 413 -9.33 11.00 0.50
CA ASP A 413 -9.99 10.04 -0.39
C ASP A 413 -10.58 8.87 0.41
N GLU A 414 -11.62 8.25 -0.14
CA GLU A 414 -12.20 7.02 0.37
C GLU A 414 -12.02 5.92 -0.67
N CYS A 415 -11.14 4.97 -0.38
CA CYS A 415 -10.88 3.84 -1.25
C CYS A 415 -11.73 2.64 -0.85
N GLN A 416 -12.53 2.14 -1.78
CA GLN A 416 -13.27 0.89 -1.64
C GLN A 416 -12.33 -0.30 -1.85
N LEU A 417 -12.18 -1.15 -0.84
CA LEU A 417 -11.28 -2.30 -0.86
C LEU A 417 -11.97 -3.59 -1.32
N SER A 418 -13.26 -3.74 -1.03
CA SER A 418 -14.04 -4.93 -1.36
C SER A 418 -14.92 -4.71 -2.60
N ALA A 419 -15.14 -5.77 -3.37
CA ALA A 419 -15.97 -5.73 -4.59
C ALA A 419 -17.43 -5.36 -4.28
N ASP A 420 -17.95 -5.79 -3.13
CA ASP A 420 -19.30 -5.48 -2.64
C ASP A 420 -19.44 -4.07 -2.04
N GLY A 421 -18.31 -3.38 -1.83
CA GLY A 421 -18.26 -2.04 -1.25
C GLY A 421 -18.50 -1.92 0.25
N SER A 422 -18.52 -3.05 0.96
CA SER A 422 -18.63 -3.07 2.42
C SER A 422 -17.35 -2.58 3.11
N GLU A 423 -16.16 -2.87 2.56
CA GLU A 423 -14.89 -2.44 3.12
C GLU A 423 -14.40 -1.16 2.43
N LYS A 424 -14.33 -0.08 3.20
CA LYS A 424 -13.81 1.21 2.74
C LYS A 424 -12.71 1.71 3.66
N VAL A 425 -11.75 2.43 3.10
CA VAL A 425 -10.65 3.08 3.84
C VAL A 425 -10.62 4.55 3.50
N THR A 426 -10.75 5.39 4.52
CA THR A 426 -10.48 6.81 4.40
C THR A 426 -8.98 7.04 4.57
N ALA A 427 -8.35 7.75 3.64
CA ALA A 427 -6.95 8.13 3.70
C ALA A 427 -6.76 9.62 3.40
N MET A 428 -5.73 10.21 4.00
CA MET A 428 -5.29 11.58 3.72
C MET A 428 -3.83 11.57 3.28
N PHE A 429 -3.51 12.46 2.36
CA PHE A 429 -2.21 12.58 1.72
C PHE A 429 -1.80 14.05 1.67
N VAL A 430 -0.49 14.29 1.75
CA VAL A 430 0.12 15.55 1.34
C VAL A 430 0.72 15.38 -0.05
N SER A 431 0.50 16.37 -0.92
CA SER A 431 1.05 16.43 -2.27
C SER A 431 1.71 17.78 -2.50
N LEU A 432 2.83 17.79 -3.22
CA LEU A 432 3.54 19.02 -3.54
C LEU A 432 2.97 19.63 -4.82
N THR A 433 2.32 20.80 -4.72
CA THR A 433 1.53 21.41 -5.81
C THR A 433 2.36 21.64 -7.08
N LEU A 434 3.64 21.99 -6.92
CA LEU A 434 4.55 22.27 -8.04
C LEU A 434 5.35 21.06 -8.51
N PHE A 435 5.15 19.89 -7.90
CA PHE A 435 5.82 18.66 -8.28
C PHE A 435 4.85 17.71 -8.99
N ARG A 436 5.11 17.46 -10.28
CA ARG A 436 4.31 16.54 -11.10
C ARG A 436 5.19 15.41 -11.62
N PRO A 437 5.38 14.34 -10.82
CA PRO A 437 6.09 13.16 -11.29
C PRO A 437 5.32 12.50 -12.44
N LYS A 438 6.02 11.70 -13.27
CA LYS A 438 5.39 10.93 -14.35
C LYS A 438 4.31 9.98 -13.83
N GLU A 439 4.56 9.39 -12.66
CA GLU A 439 3.59 8.56 -11.95
C GLU A 439 2.96 9.36 -10.82
N VAL A 440 1.65 9.58 -10.90
CA VAL A 440 0.87 10.35 -9.93
C VAL A 440 1.08 9.85 -8.49
N ARG A 441 1.24 8.54 -8.30
CA ARG A 441 1.47 7.90 -7.00
C ARG A 441 2.73 8.39 -6.29
N LEU A 442 3.76 8.79 -7.04
CA LEU A 442 5.01 9.31 -6.48
C LEU A 442 4.89 10.75 -5.95
N GLY A 443 3.76 11.43 -6.23
CA GLY A 443 3.48 12.79 -5.79
C GLY A 443 2.58 12.86 -4.54
N HIS A 444 2.22 11.73 -3.95
CA HIS A 444 1.30 11.65 -2.82
C HIS A 444 1.94 10.92 -1.64
N PHE A 445 2.10 11.61 -0.53
CA PHE A 445 2.66 11.07 0.70
C PHE A 445 1.55 10.93 1.73
N MET A 446 1.30 9.72 2.20
CA MET A 446 0.21 9.44 3.11
C MET A 446 0.49 10.02 4.50
N VAL A 447 -0.54 10.66 5.06
CA VAL A 447 -0.53 11.30 6.39
C VAL A 447 -1.27 10.43 7.40
N PHE A 448 -2.40 9.87 6.97
CA PHE A 448 -3.32 9.13 7.82
C PHE A 448 -4.12 8.12 6.97
N CYS A 449 -4.46 6.97 7.54
CA CYS A 449 -5.50 6.10 7.00
C CYS A 449 -6.26 5.36 8.10
N MET A 450 -7.54 5.09 7.87
CA MET A 450 -8.37 4.27 8.76
C MET A 450 -9.49 3.61 7.96
N LYS A 451 -9.86 2.37 8.32
CA LYS A 451 -11.06 1.76 7.76
C LYS A 451 -12.30 2.53 8.22
N ASP A 452 -13.18 2.81 7.27
CA ASP A 452 -14.37 3.64 7.47
C ASP A 452 -15.32 3.03 8.52
N GLU A 453 -15.38 1.70 8.60
CA GLU A 453 -16.20 0.94 9.57
C GLU A 453 -15.87 1.25 11.04
N PHE A 454 -14.64 1.67 11.33
CA PHE A 454 -14.22 2.02 12.70
C PHE A 454 -14.40 3.50 13.01
N MET A 455 -14.82 4.32 12.05
CA MET A 455 -14.94 5.76 12.23
C MET A 455 -16.30 6.13 12.82
N VAL A 456 -16.28 6.87 13.93
CA VAL A 456 -17.44 7.58 14.46
C VAL A 456 -17.64 8.84 13.62
N HIS A 457 -18.49 8.71 12.61
CA HIS A 457 -18.79 9.78 11.65
C HIS A 457 -19.61 10.93 12.24
N GLU A 458 -20.39 10.66 13.29
CA GLU A 458 -21.20 11.67 13.96
C GLU A 458 -20.33 12.85 14.41
N ASN A 459 -20.69 14.06 13.95
CA ASN A 459 -19.96 15.29 14.22
C ASN A 459 -18.45 15.23 13.92
N LEU A 460 -18.02 14.36 12.99
CA LEU A 460 -16.61 14.10 12.72
C LEU A 460 -15.83 13.69 13.98
N ALA A 461 -16.44 12.97 14.91
CA ALA A 461 -15.83 12.65 16.19
C ALA A 461 -14.46 11.98 16.01
N THR A 462 -14.32 11.04 15.07
CA THR A 462 -13.02 10.43 14.75
C THR A 462 -12.09 11.36 13.98
N LEU A 463 -12.58 12.04 12.93
CA LEU A 463 -11.75 12.86 12.05
C LEU A 463 -11.30 14.19 12.67
N SER A 464 -12.07 14.76 13.59
CA SER A 464 -11.81 16.10 14.15
C SER A 464 -10.48 16.20 14.87
N PRO A 465 -10.08 15.28 15.79
CA PRO A 465 -8.74 15.31 16.38
C PRO A 465 -7.62 15.17 15.33
N ILE A 466 -7.82 14.35 14.29
CA ILE A 466 -6.84 14.15 13.22
C ILE A 466 -6.69 15.42 12.39
N LEU A 467 -7.80 16.06 12.00
CA LEU A 467 -7.79 17.30 11.24
C LEU A 467 -7.18 18.46 12.03
N LYS A 468 -7.43 18.53 13.35
CA LYS A 468 -6.76 19.49 14.24
C LYS A 468 -5.25 19.27 14.28
N HIS A 469 -4.81 18.02 14.37
CA HIS A 469 -3.39 17.65 14.32
C HIS A 469 -2.75 18.03 12.99
N ILE A 470 -3.42 17.72 11.87
CA ILE A 470 -3.01 18.09 10.51
C ILE A 470 -2.91 19.61 10.34
N ALA A 471 -3.88 20.36 10.85
CA ALA A 471 -3.87 21.82 10.80
C ALA A 471 -2.71 22.42 11.61
N TRP A 472 -2.47 21.92 12.83
CA TRP A 472 -1.30 22.29 13.63
C TRP A 472 0.00 22.00 12.87
N SER A 473 0.15 20.79 12.33
CA SER A 473 1.34 20.38 11.59
C SER A 473 1.57 21.20 10.31
N SER A 474 0.49 21.66 9.68
CA SER A 474 0.52 22.58 8.54
C SER A 474 0.96 23.98 8.93
N ASN A 475 0.54 24.48 10.10
CA ASN A 475 1.00 25.77 10.63
C ASN A 475 2.48 25.73 11.01
N VAL A 476 2.96 24.62 11.58
CA VAL A 476 4.40 24.41 11.81
C VAL A 476 5.17 24.47 10.48
N ALA A 477 4.65 23.82 9.43
CA ALA A 477 5.24 23.88 8.09
C ALA A 477 5.24 25.32 7.51
N PHE A 478 4.21 26.10 7.84
CA PHE A 478 4.09 27.51 7.48
C PHE A 478 5.10 28.41 8.17
N ASP A 479 5.40 28.15 9.44
CA ASP A 479 6.39 28.90 10.21
C ASP A 479 7.83 28.59 9.77
N GLY A 480 8.06 27.45 9.11
CA GLY A 480 9.37 27.08 8.59
C GLY A 480 10.36 26.63 9.68
N LYS A 481 9.87 26.28 10.87
CA LYS A 481 10.67 25.77 12.00
C LYS A 481 10.01 24.57 12.64
N PHE A 482 10.83 23.65 13.16
CA PHE A 482 10.32 22.54 13.97
C PHE A 482 9.68 23.05 15.26
N PRO A 483 8.59 22.42 15.71
CA PRO A 483 7.87 22.89 16.87
C PRO A 483 8.68 22.61 18.15
N GLN A 484 8.37 23.35 19.23
CA GLN A 484 8.96 23.10 20.56
C GLN A 484 8.08 22.21 21.45
N CYS A 485 6.80 22.12 21.11
CA CYS A 485 5.79 21.32 21.81
C CYS A 485 4.78 20.75 20.80
N GLY A 486 4.03 19.75 21.19
CA GLY A 486 2.97 19.16 20.37
C GLY A 486 1.75 20.08 20.19
N PRO A 487 0.74 19.64 19.42
CA PRO A 487 -0.47 20.42 19.11
C PRO A 487 -1.23 20.97 20.32
N MET A 488 -1.15 20.32 21.48
CA MET A 488 -1.83 20.71 22.72
C MET A 488 -0.84 21.21 23.79
N GLY A 489 0.40 21.52 23.41
CA GLY A 489 1.46 21.98 24.31
C GLY A 489 2.20 20.85 25.05
N GLU A 490 1.94 19.59 24.70
CA GLU A 490 2.64 18.44 25.26
C GLU A 490 4.12 18.41 24.83
N ALA A 491 4.95 17.71 25.62
CA ALA A 491 6.34 17.51 25.28
C ALA A 491 6.49 16.62 24.04
N LEU A 492 7.44 16.96 23.17
CA LEU A 492 7.80 16.15 22.01
C LEU A 492 8.57 14.88 22.42
N SER A 493 8.61 13.87 21.55
CA SER A 493 9.51 12.72 21.73
C SER A 493 10.97 13.18 21.74
N SER A 494 11.87 12.40 22.34
CA SER A 494 13.30 12.76 22.42
C SER A 494 13.94 12.99 21.04
N SER A 495 13.54 12.20 20.04
CA SER A 495 13.95 12.33 18.64
C SER A 495 13.51 13.67 18.03
N LYS A 496 12.26 14.08 18.24
CA LYS A 496 11.70 15.35 17.73
C LYS A 496 12.22 16.56 18.51
N MET A 497 12.42 16.41 19.82
CA MET A 497 12.96 17.45 20.69
C MET A 497 14.38 17.87 20.29
N ALA A 498 15.19 16.93 19.77
CA ALA A 498 16.53 17.22 19.27
C ALA A 498 16.57 18.22 18.10
N ARG A 499 15.46 18.37 17.36
CA ARG A 499 15.30 19.31 16.24
C ARG A 499 14.45 20.53 16.60
N ALA A 500 13.95 20.63 17.83
CA ALA A 500 13.00 21.67 18.22
C ALA A 500 13.57 23.08 18.00
N GLY A 501 12.88 23.91 17.22
CA GLY A 501 13.30 25.26 16.87
C GLY A 501 14.26 25.36 15.68
N ASP A 502 14.79 24.24 15.17
CA ASP A 502 15.61 24.24 13.96
C ASP A 502 14.76 24.60 12.73
N PHE A 503 15.43 25.07 11.68
CA PHE A 503 14.76 25.40 10.43
C PHE A 503 14.32 24.15 9.67
N LEU A 504 13.08 24.16 9.18
CA LEU A 504 12.54 23.12 8.28
C LEU A 504 13.25 23.17 6.93
N ALA A 505 13.53 22.00 6.33
CA ALA A 505 13.90 21.87 4.93
C ALA A 505 14.99 22.86 4.45
N HIS A 506 16.06 23.06 5.24
CA HIS A 506 17.12 24.05 4.98
C HIS A 506 16.63 25.51 4.93
N GLY A 507 15.72 25.89 5.83
CA GLY A 507 15.18 27.26 5.91
C GLY A 507 14.00 27.52 4.98
N ARG A 508 13.32 26.47 4.51
CA ARG A 508 12.12 26.60 3.68
C ARG A 508 10.87 26.56 4.54
N ALA A 509 9.87 27.30 4.08
CA ALA A 509 8.53 27.30 4.64
C ALA A 509 7.53 26.83 3.57
N PHE A 510 6.37 26.36 4.01
CA PHE A 510 5.39 25.69 3.16
C PHE A 510 4.00 26.25 3.42
N ALA A 511 3.16 26.34 2.40
CA ALA A 511 1.78 26.81 2.57
C ALA A 511 0.79 25.77 2.04
N ALA A 512 -0.18 25.39 2.86
CA ALA A 512 -1.32 24.61 2.40
C ALA A 512 -2.18 25.53 1.51
N CYS A 513 -2.16 25.30 0.20
CA CYS A 513 -2.88 26.13 -0.76
C CYS A 513 -4.14 25.47 -1.30
N GLU A 514 -4.23 24.14 -1.21
CA GLU A 514 -5.31 23.39 -1.81
C GLU A 514 -5.81 22.30 -0.87
N LEU A 515 -7.13 22.21 -0.72
CA LEU A 515 -7.82 21.07 -0.14
C LEU A 515 -8.49 20.34 -1.30
N ARG A 516 -8.04 19.11 -1.55
CA ARG A 516 -8.49 18.26 -2.65
C ARG A 516 -9.14 17.00 -2.08
N GLY A 517 -9.96 16.37 -2.90
CA GLY A 517 -10.61 15.10 -2.61
C GLY A 517 -11.82 14.91 -3.52
N ASP A 518 -12.51 13.79 -3.36
CA ASP A 518 -13.80 13.61 -3.99
C ASP A 518 -14.88 14.45 -3.28
N TRP A 519 -16.06 14.54 -3.91
CA TRP A 519 -17.15 15.33 -3.36
C TRP A 519 -17.60 14.81 -1.99
N LYS A 520 -17.64 13.49 -1.81
CA LYS A 520 -18.02 12.84 -0.56
C LYS A 520 -17.08 13.20 0.59
N TRP A 521 -15.77 13.24 0.33
CA TRP A 521 -14.76 13.68 1.28
C TRP A 521 -15.00 15.13 1.72
N HIS A 522 -15.24 16.02 0.76
CA HIS A 522 -15.57 17.41 1.05
C HIS A 522 -16.87 17.51 1.85
N GLU A 523 -17.89 16.74 1.46
CA GLU A 523 -19.18 16.75 2.16
C GLU A 523 -19.01 16.40 3.64
N ARG A 524 -18.31 15.30 3.90
CA ARG A 524 -18.02 14.82 5.24
C ARG A 524 -17.20 15.85 6.01
N THR A 525 -16.01 16.22 5.52
CA THR A 525 -15.04 17.02 6.30
C THR A 525 -15.43 18.47 6.50
N LEU A 526 -16.10 19.06 5.52
CA LEU A 526 -16.61 20.42 5.63
C LEU A 526 -17.99 20.46 6.31
N ARG A 527 -18.55 19.29 6.66
CA ARG A 527 -19.91 19.12 7.21
C ARG A 527 -20.94 19.83 6.34
N LEU A 528 -20.84 19.56 5.05
CA LEU A 528 -21.78 20.02 4.05
C LEU A 528 -23.08 19.25 4.28
N LEU A 529 -23.96 19.80 5.12
CA LEU A 529 -25.24 19.19 5.50
C LEU A 529 -26.23 19.09 4.32
N HIS A 530 -25.91 19.74 3.21
CA HIS A 530 -26.76 19.86 2.03
C HIS A 530 -26.20 19.00 0.89
N THR A 531 -26.96 17.99 0.51
CA THR A 531 -26.69 17.16 -0.66
C THR A 531 -27.59 17.62 -1.81
N PRO A 532 -27.24 17.41 -3.09
CA PRO A 532 -28.12 17.69 -4.22
C PRO A 532 -29.47 16.97 -4.13
N THR A 533 -29.55 15.90 -3.35
CA THR A 533 -30.75 15.09 -3.11
C THR A 533 -31.54 15.50 -1.87
N SER A 534 -31.02 16.38 -0.99
CA SER A 534 -31.73 16.79 0.22
C SER A 534 -32.65 17.98 -0.04
N THR A 535 -33.70 18.10 0.78
CA THR A 535 -34.63 19.24 0.71
C THR A 535 -33.91 20.57 0.84
N CYS A 536 -32.88 20.66 1.68
CA CYS A 536 -31.98 21.82 1.70
C CYS A 536 -30.77 21.44 0.83
N CYS A 537 -30.65 22.00 -0.37
CA CYS A 537 -29.77 21.48 -1.42
C CYS A 537 -28.53 22.35 -1.67
N CYS A 538 -28.51 23.59 -1.18
CA CYS A 538 -27.38 24.50 -1.34
C CYS A 538 -26.53 24.55 -0.08
N LEU A 539 -25.21 24.55 -0.26
CA LEU A 539 -24.23 24.60 0.83
C LEU A 539 -23.86 25.98 1.31
N PHE A 540 -24.16 26.98 0.48
CA PHE A 540 -23.80 28.36 0.75
C PHE A 540 -24.99 29.17 1.21
N CYS A 541 -26.22 28.65 1.15
CA CYS A 541 -27.42 29.36 1.59
C CYS A 541 -28.52 28.37 1.96
N GLY A 542 -29.58 28.85 2.57
CA GLY A 542 -30.77 28.06 2.91
C GLY A 542 -31.65 27.68 1.72
N ALA A 543 -31.11 27.52 0.52
CA ALA A 543 -31.93 27.17 -0.64
C ALA A 543 -32.45 25.72 -0.56
N GLU A 544 -33.71 25.55 -0.95
CA GLU A 544 -34.45 24.30 -0.82
C GLU A 544 -34.97 23.78 -2.17
N ALA A 545 -35.01 22.45 -2.31
CA ALA A 545 -35.59 21.72 -3.44
C ALA A 545 -37.12 21.56 -3.34
N SER A 546 -37.75 22.08 -2.28
CA SER A 546 -39.21 22.03 -2.09
C SER A 546 -39.93 23.12 -2.86
N ASP A 547 -40.95 22.74 -3.64
CA ASP A 547 -41.84 23.66 -4.35
C ASP A 547 -42.69 24.53 -3.41
N GLU A 548 -42.83 24.15 -2.15
CA GLU A 548 -43.59 24.91 -1.15
C GLU A 548 -42.71 25.94 -0.42
N SER A 549 -41.39 25.81 -0.54
CA SER A 549 -40.45 26.68 0.16
C SER A 549 -40.47 28.11 -0.40
N PRO A 550 -40.31 29.14 0.45
CA PRO A 550 -39.96 30.49 -0.03
C PRO A 550 -38.49 30.61 -0.43
N LEU A 551 -37.68 29.55 -0.26
CA LEU A 551 -36.24 29.52 -0.53
C LEU A 551 -35.89 28.61 -1.72
N ARG A 552 -36.75 28.50 -2.74
CA ARG A 552 -36.55 27.55 -3.86
C ARG A 552 -35.23 27.77 -4.57
N TYR A 553 -34.41 26.72 -4.69
CA TYR A 553 -33.10 26.83 -5.35
C TYR A 553 -33.17 27.21 -6.84
N TYR A 554 -34.29 26.89 -7.50
CA TYR A 554 -34.49 27.21 -8.91
C TYR A 554 -35.05 28.62 -9.14
N GLU A 555 -35.28 29.41 -8.08
CA GLU A 555 -35.65 30.82 -8.20
C GLU A 555 -34.38 31.66 -8.39
N THR A 556 -34.17 32.18 -9.60
CA THR A 556 -32.94 32.90 -9.99
C THR A 556 -33.08 34.43 -10.02
N GLY A 557 -34.20 34.97 -9.52
CA GLY A 557 -34.43 36.42 -9.48
C GLY A 557 -33.58 37.13 -8.41
N GLU A 558 -33.34 38.43 -8.58
CA GLU A 558 -32.65 39.25 -7.55
C GLU A 558 -33.39 39.26 -6.20
N SER A 559 -34.69 38.98 -6.22
CA SER A 559 -35.56 38.87 -5.04
C SER A 559 -35.67 37.44 -4.48
N ALA A 560 -34.87 36.49 -4.97
CA ALA A 560 -34.96 35.11 -4.51
C ALA A 560 -34.69 35.02 -3.00
N GLY A 561 -35.59 34.36 -2.26
CA GLY A 561 -35.55 34.35 -0.80
C GLY A 561 -34.23 33.82 -0.23
N TRP A 562 -33.64 32.81 -0.90
CA TRP A 562 -32.38 32.19 -0.48
C TRP A 562 -31.16 33.11 -0.60
N ALA A 563 -31.21 34.18 -1.40
CA ALA A 563 -30.07 35.10 -1.50
C ALA A 563 -29.79 35.82 -0.18
N SER A 564 -30.82 36.05 0.64
CA SER A 564 -30.70 36.63 1.98
C SER A 564 -30.12 35.68 3.02
N THR A 565 -30.04 34.38 2.70
CA THR A 565 -29.57 33.35 3.62
C THR A 565 -28.18 32.85 3.27
N ILE A 566 -27.44 33.57 2.41
CA ILE A 566 -26.06 33.22 2.05
C ILE A 566 -25.19 33.23 3.31
N ALA A 567 -24.69 32.05 3.68
CA ALA A 567 -23.81 31.83 4.80
C ALA A 567 -22.49 32.59 4.60
N THR A 568 -22.10 33.33 5.62
CA THR A 568 -20.79 33.95 5.71
C THR A 568 -19.73 32.92 6.12
N THR A 569 -18.44 33.27 5.97
CA THR A 569 -17.36 32.46 6.55
C THR A 569 -17.51 32.28 8.06
N ALA A 570 -18.03 33.29 8.77
CA ALA A 570 -18.28 33.19 10.20
C ALA A 570 -19.40 32.17 10.48
N ASP A 571 -20.50 32.20 9.73
CA ASP A 571 -21.60 31.23 9.88
C ASP A 571 -21.12 29.80 9.62
N PHE A 572 -20.27 29.60 8.60
CA PHE A 572 -19.66 28.31 8.31
C PHE A 572 -18.72 27.81 9.43
N LEU A 573 -18.07 28.72 10.15
CA LEU A 573 -17.21 28.39 11.30
C LEU A 573 -18.01 28.19 12.60
N LEU A 574 -19.14 28.87 12.77
CA LEU A 574 -19.98 28.86 13.98
C LEU A 574 -21.05 27.76 13.99
N HIS A 575 -21.51 27.31 12.82
CA HIS A 575 -22.38 26.13 12.69
C HIS A 575 -21.66 24.79 12.98
N LYS A 576 -20.42 24.83 13.49
CA LYS A 576 -19.57 23.67 13.77
C LYS A 576 -19.45 23.34 15.25
#